data_AF-A0A950GI52-F1
#
_entry.id   AF-A0A950GI52-F1
#
_cell.length_a   1.000
_cell.length_b   1.000
_cell.length_c   1.000
_cell.angle_alpha   90.00
_cell.angle_beta   90.00
_cell.angle_gamma   90.00
#
_symmetry.space_group_name_H-M   'P 1'
#
loop_
_entity.id
_entity.type
_entity.pdbx_description
1 polymer ?
#
loop_
_entity_poly.entity_id
_entity_poly.type
_entity_poly.pdbx_seq_one_letter_code
_entity_poly.pdbx_strand_id
1 'polypeptide(L)' 'MLFKLNHDRRHHIPKQRRKVGNWRDHDASLRRRGSLTVWPKLDS' A
#
# COMPACT_ATOMS: atom_id res chain seq x y z
N MET A 1 5.42 28.63 -8.93
CA MET A 1 5.57 27.80 -7.71
C MET A 1 4.46 26.75 -7.67
N LEU A 2 4.78 25.49 -7.93
CA LEU A 2 3.79 24.43 -8.23
C LEU A 2 3.14 23.76 -6.99
N PHE A 3 3.46 24.21 -5.77
CA PHE A 3 2.96 23.60 -4.53
C PHE A 3 1.77 24.34 -3.90
N LYS A 4 1.47 25.56 -4.37
CA LYS A 4 0.60 26.50 -3.65
C LYS A 4 -0.87 26.51 -4.10
N LEU A 5 -1.18 25.98 -5.29
CA LEU A 5 -2.54 26.02 -5.85
C LEU A 5 -3.51 25.04 -5.17
N ASN A 6 -3.00 23.95 -4.61
CA ASN A 6 -3.82 22.85 -4.11
C ASN A 6 -3.91 22.79 -2.58
N HIS A 7 -3.36 23.77 -1.86
CA HIS A 7 -3.32 23.75 -0.41
C HIS A 7 -4.74 23.73 0.20
N ASP A 8 -5.62 24.59 -0.32
CA ASP A 8 -7.00 24.73 0.18
C ASP A 8 -7.92 23.57 -0.23
N ARG A 9 -7.48 22.70 -1.15
CA ARG A 9 -8.23 21.53 -1.64
C ARG A 9 -7.75 20.21 -1.06
N ARG A 10 -6.75 20.21 -0.17
CA ARG A 10 -6.31 18.98 0.48
C ARG A 10 -7.35 18.56 1.51
N HIS A 11 -8.06 17.49 1.22
CA HIS A 11 -8.86 16.80 2.23
C HIS A 11 -7.94 16.39 3.38
N HIS A 12 -8.29 16.79 4.61
CA HIS A 12 -7.57 16.36 5.80
C HIS A 12 -7.72 14.84 5.92
N ILE A 13 -6.63 14.12 5.68
CA ILE A 13 -6.57 12.68 5.92
C ILE A 13 -6.50 12.48 7.43
N PRO A 14 -7.54 11.91 8.07
CA PRO A 14 -7.52 11.72 9.50
C PRO A 14 -6.39 10.76 9.87
N LYS A 15 -5.71 11.05 10.98
CA LYS A 15 -4.71 10.12 11.52
C LYS A 15 -5.39 8.79 11.84
N GLN A 16 -4.77 7.69 11.41
CA GLN A 16 -5.26 6.35 11.68
C GLN A 16 -5.39 6.13 13.20
N ARG A 17 -6.62 5.95 13.69
CA ARG A 17 -6.93 5.85 15.14
C ARG A 17 -6.60 4.48 15.72
N ARG A 18 -6.47 3.45 14.88
CA ARG A 18 -6.20 2.07 15.29
C ARG A 18 -4.83 1.63 14.78
N LYS A 19 -3.99 1.14 15.69
CA LYS A 19 -2.74 0.48 15.32
C LYS A 19 -3.09 -0.85 14.68
N VAL A 20 -2.56 -1.11 13.49
CA VAL A 20 -2.68 -2.43 12.84
C VAL A 20 -1.81 -3.40 13.64
N GLY A 21 -2.41 -4.03 14.65
CA GLY A 21 -1.68 -4.86 15.62
C GLY A 21 -1.13 -6.17 15.03
N ASN A 22 -1.75 -6.65 13.96
CA ASN A 22 -1.35 -7.88 13.28
C ASN A 22 -0.41 -7.63 12.10
N TRP A 23 0.18 -6.43 11.96
CA TRP A 23 1.01 -6.11 10.79
C TRP A 23 2.15 -7.13 10.62
N ARG A 24 2.77 -7.57 11.71
CA ARG A 24 3.83 -8.58 11.67
C ARG A 24 3.34 -9.94 11.19
N ASP A 25 2.18 -10.40 11.62
CA ASP A 25 1.64 -11.70 11.21
C ASP A 25 1.16 -11.68 9.75
N HIS A 26 0.60 -10.54 9.32
CA HIS A 26 0.22 -10.30 7.94
C HIS A 26 1.43 -10.20 7.00
N ASP A 27 2.47 -9.47 7.41
CA ASP A 27 3.73 -9.35 6.68
C ASP A 27 4.49 -10.68 6.65
N ALA A 28 4.45 -11.45 7.73
CA ALA A 28 5.01 -12.81 7.78
C ALA A 28 4.24 -13.78 6.88
N SER A 29 2.90 -13.71 6.82
CA SER A 29 2.11 -14.56 5.92
C SER A 29 2.37 -14.21 4.44
N LEU A 30 2.53 -12.92 4.12
CA LEU A 30 2.95 -12.47 2.79
C LEU A 30 4.38 -12.93 2.43
N ARG A 31 5.34 -12.84 3.37
CA ARG A 31 6.70 -13.35 3.16
C ARG A 31 6.77 -14.88 3.02
N ARG A 32 5.94 -15.61 3.80
CA ARG A 32 5.87 -17.08 3.77
C ARG A 32 5.15 -17.59 2.53
N ARG A 33 4.15 -16.85 2.03
CA ARG A 33 3.46 -17.10 0.76
C ARG A 33 4.29 -16.52 -0.38
N GLY A 34 5.53 -17.02 -0.50
CA GLY A 34 6.57 -16.56 -1.40
C GLY A 34 6.01 -15.97 -2.68
N SER A 35 6.47 -14.76 -3.03
CA SER A 35 5.98 -13.94 -4.14
C SER A 35 5.76 -14.78 -5.40
N LEU A 36 4.52 -15.20 -5.63
CA LEU A 36 4.13 -15.90 -6.84
C LEU A 36 3.96 -14.86 -7.94
N THR A 37 5.06 -14.47 -8.57
CA THR A 37 5.02 -13.70 -9.81
C THR A 37 4.63 -14.65 -10.93
N VAL A 38 3.34 -14.75 -11.22
CA VAL A 38 2.85 -15.48 -12.40
C VAL A 38 2.98 -14.56 -13.60
N TRP A 39 3.92 -14.87 -14.50
CA TRP A 39 3.96 -14.27 -15.82
C TRP A 39 3.01 -15.04 -16.74
N PRO A 40 2.08 -14.38 -17.47
CA PRO A 40 1.42 -15.06 -18.57
C PRO A 40 2.50 -15.45 -19.58
N LYS A 41 2.62 -16.74 -19.93
CA LYS A 41 3.39 -17.12 -21.11
C LYS A 41 2.67 -16.52 -22.31
N LEU A 42 3.42 -15.78 -23.13
CA LEU A 42 3.03 -15.49 -24.48
C LEU A 42 3.56 -16.66 -25.31
N ASP A 43 2.68 -17.60 -25.62
CA ASP A 43 2.99 -18.69 -26.53
C ASP A 43 3.11 -18.09 -27.95
N SER A 44 4.23 -18.33 -28.64
CA SER A 44 4.50 -17.84 -30.02
C SER A 44 3.70 -18.58 -31.08
#